data_AF-A0A2M7D761-F1
#
_entry.id   AF-A0A2M7D761-F1
#
_cell.length_a   1.000
_cell.length_b   1.000
_cell.length_c   1.000
_cell.angle_alpha   90.00
_cell.angle_beta   90.00
_cell.angle_gamma   90.00
#
_symmetry.space_group_name_H-M   'P 1'
#
loop_
_entity.id
_entity.type
_entity.pdbx_description
1 polymer ?
#
loop_
_entity_poly.entity_id
_entity_poly.type
_entity_poly.pdbx_seq_one_letter_code
_entity_poly.pdbx_strand_id
1 'polypeptide(L)' 'INAACKQQGISYSSFIARLKKNKIELDRKILSDLARNHPQILEKIIEKTKS' A
#
# COMPACT_ATOMS: atom_id res chain seq x y z
N ILE A 1 8.53 -1.01 1.32
CA ILE A 1 7.33 -0.60 0.55
C ILE A 1 7.51 -0.80 -0.96
N ASN A 2 8.55 -0.24 -1.61
CA ASN A 2 8.72 -0.34 -3.07
C ASN A 2 8.68 -1.79 -3.62
N ALA A 3 9.30 -2.76 -2.94
CA ALA A 3 9.28 -4.16 -3.37
C ALA A 3 7.86 -4.75 -3.38
N ALA A 4 7.06 -4.50 -2.33
CA ALA A 4 5.70 -5.03 -2.24
C ALA A 4 4.73 -4.34 -3.21
N CYS A 5 4.87 -3.03 -3.41
CA CYS A 5 4.16 -2.31 -4.47
C CYS A 5 4.51 -2.88 -5.86
N LYS A 6 5.79 -3.17 -6.11
CA LYS A 6 6.29 -3.71 -7.37
C LYS A 6 5.79 -5.14 -7.64
N GLN A 7 5.72 -5.99 -6.62
CA GLN A 7 5.11 -7.33 -6.72
C GLN A 7 3.63 -7.26 -7.14
N GLN A 8 2.93 -6.23 -6.70
CA GLN A 8 1.52 -6.00 -7.03
C GLN A 8 1.30 -5.18 -8.33
N GLY A 9 2.37 -4.88 -9.06
CA GLY A 9 2.35 -4.13 -10.32
C GLY A 9 2.02 -2.64 -10.17
N ILE A 10 2.15 -2.08 -8.96
CA ILE A 10 1.85 -0.66 -8.72
C ILE A 10 3.10 0.09 -8.24
N SER A 11 3.19 1.38 -8.59
CA SER A 11 4.21 2.25 -8.01
C SER A 11 3.76 2.78 -6.65
N TYR A 12 4.70 3.05 -5.75
CA TYR A 12 4.41 3.66 -4.45
C TYR A 12 3.59 4.95 -4.58
N SER A 13 3.90 5.78 -5.59
CA SER A 13 3.16 7.01 -5.89
C SER A 13 1.70 6.72 -6.27
N SER A 14 1.46 5.71 -7.11
CA SER A 14 0.10 5.28 -7.47
C SER A 14 -0.65 4.71 -6.27
N PHE A 15 0.04 3.96 -5.41
CA PHE A 15 -0.53 3.43 -4.19
C PHE A 15 -0.97 4.55 -3.23
N ILE A 16 -0.11 5.54 -2.98
CA ILE A 16 -0.43 6.71 -2.16
C ILE A 16 -1.58 7.52 -2.77
N ALA A 17 -1.60 7.70 -4.09
CA ALA A 17 -2.70 8.38 -4.77
C ALA A 17 -4.04 7.63 -4.59
N ARG A 18 -4.03 6.30 -4.66
CA ARG A 18 -5.22 5.47 -4.46
C ARG A 18 -5.68 5.43 -2.99
N LEU A 19 -4.74 5.41 -2.04
CA LEU A 19 -5.04 5.56 -0.62
C LEU A 19 -5.76 6.89 -0.35
N LYS A 20 -5.23 7.99 -0.91
CA LYS A 20 -5.84 9.31 -0.79
C LYS A 20 -7.22 9.36 -1.46
N LYS A 21 -7.38 8.73 -2.63
CA LYS A 21 -8.68 8.61 -3.34
C LYS A 21 -9.72 7.85 -2.50
N ASN A 22 -9.30 6.81 -1.80
CA ASN A 22 -10.15 6.01 -0.92
C ASN A 22 -10.32 6.63 0.49
N LYS A 23 -9.82 7.85 0.73
CA LYS A 23 -9.81 8.52 2.04
C LYS A 23 -9.18 7.67 3.15
N ILE A 24 -8.19 6.85 2.80
CA ILE A 24 -7.42 6.06 3.76
C ILE A 24 -6.18 6.85 4.14
N GLU A 25 -6.22 7.51 5.29
CA GLU A 25 -5.06 8.20 5.88
C GLU A 25 -4.12 7.17 6.53
N LEU A 26 -3.36 6.46 5.69
CA LEU A 26 -2.31 5.55 6.12
C LEU A 26 -0.96 6.27 6.16
N ASP A 27 -0.36 6.26 7.34
CA ASP A 27 0.92 6.92 7.58
C ASP A 27 2.09 6.15 6.96
N ARG A 28 3.12 6.86 6.47
CA ARG A 28 4.26 6.24 5.79
C ARG A 28 5.04 5.28 6.70
N LYS A 29 5.06 5.57 8.02
CA LYS A 29 5.65 4.72 9.05
C LYS A 29 4.91 3.39 9.16
N ILE A 30 3.58 3.45 9.26
CA ILE A 30 2.72 2.26 9.34
C ILE A 30 2.85 1.44 8.06
N LEU A 31 2.90 2.09 6.89
CA LEU A 31 3.12 1.38 5.62
C LEU A 31 4.48 0.67 5.56
N SER A 32 5.52 1.28 6.13
CA SER A 32 6.85 0.67 6.19
C SER A 32 6.87 -0.52 7.14
N ASP A 33 6.20 -0.40 8.27
CA ASP A 33 6.05 -1.45 9.27
C ASP A 33 5.22 -2.62 8.74
N LEU A 34 4.04 -2.34 8.17
CA LEU A 34 3.19 -3.33 7.49
C LEU A 34 3.94 -4.05 6.37
N ALA A 35 4.72 -3.33 5.56
CA ALA A 35 5.50 -3.96 4.50
C ALA A 35 6.61 -4.91 5.02
N ARG A 36 7.03 -4.76 6.29
CA ARG A 36 8.10 -5.55 6.90
C ARG A 36 7.57 -6.69 7.77
N ASN A 37 6.57 -6.39 8.59
CA ASN A 37 6.01 -7.31 9.59
C ASN A 37 4.75 -8.02 9.09
N HIS A 38 3.96 -7.38 8.22
CA HIS A 38 2.65 -7.87 7.77
C HIS A 38 2.41 -7.67 6.26
N PRO A 39 3.23 -8.30 5.39
CA PRO A 39 3.11 -8.13 3.94
C PRO A 39 1.73 -8.54 3.39
N GLN A 40 1.08 -9.52 4.03
CA GLN A 40 -0.27 -9.98 3.66
C GLN A 40 -1.35 -8.91 3.87
N ILE A 41 -1.21 -8.06 4.91
CA ILE A 41 -2.13 -6.97 5.17
C ILE A 41 -1.94 -5.87 4.12
N LEU A 42 -0.68 -5.54 3.80
CA LEU A 42 -0.36 -4.58 2.75
C LEU A 42 -0.97 -5.01 1.41
N GLU A 43 -0.90 -6.30 1.09
CA GLU A 43 -1.49 -6.85 -0.14
C GLU A 43 -3.01 -6.65 -0.21
N LYS A 44 -3.73 -6.97 0.87
CA LYS A 44 -5.18 -6.72 0.97
C LYS A 44 -5.53 -5.23 0.85
N ILE A 45 -4.73 -4.34 1.41
CA ILE A 45 -4.94 -2.89 1.29
C ILE A 45 -4.73 -2.46 -0.17
N ILE A 46 -3.67 -2.95 -0.82
CA ILE A 46 -3.38 -2.69 -2.23
C ILE A 46 -4.54 -3.17 -3.10
N GLU A 47 -5.06 -4.37 -2.87
CA GLU A 47 -6.21 -4.90 -3.59
C GLU A 47 -7.47 -4.07 -3.36
N LYS A 48 -7.75 -3.70 -2.10
CA LYS A 48 -8.90 -2.86 -1.74
C LYS A 48 -8.83 -1.45 -2.36
N THR A 49 -7.62 -0.95 -2.61
CA THR A 49 -7.40 0.33 -3.29
C THR A 49 -7.32 0.21 -4.82
N LYS A 50 -7.44 -1.02 -5.39
CA LYS A 50 -7.53 -1.24 -6.84
C LYS A 50 -8.94 -1.01 -7.40
N SER A 51 -9.98 -1.24 -6.62
CA SER A 51 -11.39 -0.93 -6.98
C SER A 51 -11.67 0.56 -7.13
#